data_AF-A0AAU7C7L2-F1
#
_entry.id   AF-A0AAU7C7L2-F1
#
_cell.length_a   1.000
_cell.length_b   1.000
_cell.length_c   1.000
_cell.angle_alpha   90.00
_cell.angle_beta   90.00
_cell.angle_gamma   90.00
#
_symmetry.space_group_name_H-M   'P 1'
#
loop_
_entity.id
_entity.type
_entity.pdbx_description
1 polymer ?
#
loop_
_entity_poly.entity_id
_entity_poly.type
_entity_poly.pdbx_seq_one_letter_code
_entity_poly.pdbx_strand_id
1 'polypeptide(L)'
;MSSETHDPALDVPRSDASSSGLHEPGTSPTTEGEKDPSLPLPPYSSSSGDELNRLLAESITQPAPDPFLGAFSTTEPEPRLVPEPELPPDPVEPSSPEASALVSAFPPSNPEVLELPPGLNPSSREQLPSESGPAGSFDALLALAALTGLDPSEPSPVESVAEFQVPLAIRLDGPSPPKTGDSVPDEDDEEDDEELPHRGRSWPNLLLFSYASAVTLGLLWVLFSGRKLREGEEADLFPAAENRLDPGRRADQSRKWVPPLPIAEDHLTKLGQPIRSGSLEVTPLTIALGSVELEQTFDESEYRGGGANALKLKVKLKNVSSDSIFVPLDEAFLRERDRGGPDSFIESAKGGPIAMYPLAVDSEWSIRGQTFKELQPGESYVTWLVSAPDVSDRLSPQMTWRVRLRTGIDQTDTLGVRFRQDEVSRAHK
;
A
#
# COMPACT_ATOMS: atom_id res chain seq x y z
N MET A 1 -61.22 21.09 42.38
CA MET A 1 -60.05 22.00 42.30
C MET A 1 -59.11 21.37 41.27
N SER A 2 -59.47 21.48 39.99
CA SER A 2 -59.03 22.56 39.07
C SER A 2 -57.54 22.37 38.76
N SER A 3 -57.20 21.55 37.75
CA SER A 3 -57.03 21.89 36.33
C SER A 3 -55.83 22.79 36.07
N GLU A 4 -54.76 22.24 35.49
CA GLU A 4 -54.03 22.96 34.43
C GLU A 4 -53.25 21.98 33.54
N THR A 5 -53.64 21.99 32.27
CA THR A 5 -53.10 21.24 31.15
C THR A 5 -52.29 22.24 30.35
N HIS A 6 -50.99 22.02 30.15
CA HIS A 6 -50.19 22.87 29.27
C HIS A 6 -49.65 22.07 28.09
N ASP A 7 -50.28 22.32 26.96
CA ASP A 7 -49.91 21.96 25.60
C ASP A 7 -49.15 23.16 25.00
N PRO A 8 -48.01 22.97 24.33
CA PRO A 8 -47.55 23.92 23.34
C PRO A 8 -47.39 23.25 21.97
N ALA A 9 -48.35 23.54 21.10
CA ALA A 9 -48.27 23.33 19.67
C ALA A 9 -47.61 24.53 18.97
N LEU A 10 -47.06 24.24 17.78
CA LEU A 10 -46.77 25.14 16.66
C LEU A 10 -45.47 25.96 16.72
N ASP A 11 -44.49 25.55 15.92
CA ASP A 11 -43.98 26.42 14.85
C ASP A 11 -43.28 25.61 13.76
N VAL A 12 -43.90 25.57 12.57
CA VAL A 12 -43.36 25.02 11.33
C VAL A 12 -43.00 26.19 10.45
N PRO A 13 -41.71 26.45 10.13
CA PRO A 13 -41.36 27.40 9.10
C PRO A 13 -41.55 26.76 7.72
N ARG A 14 -42.60 27.25 7.06
CA ARG A 14 -42.93 27.04 5.65
C ARG A 14 -42.08 28.00 4.82
N SER A 15 -41.07 27.48 4.12
CA SER A 15 -40.27 28.27 3.18
C SER A 15 -40.76 28.02 1.76
N ASP A 16 -41.74 28.81 1.35
CA ASP A 16 -42.13 29.00 -0.05
C ASP A 16 -41.44 30.27 -0.61
N ALA A 17 -40.49 30.10 -1.52
CA ALA A 17 -40.10 31.07 -2.55
C ALA A 17 -39.45 30.27 -3.70
N SER A 18 -40.13 30.08 -4.84
CA SER A 18 -40.11 30.97 -6.01
C SER A 18 -38.69 31.36 -6.44
N SER A 19 -38.29 31.35 -7.70
CA SER A 19 -38.80 30.89 -8.99
C SER A 19 -37.63 31.12 -9.97
N SER A 20 -37.77 30.60 -11.19
CA SER A 20 -37.07 31.07 -12.39
C SER A 20 -35.64 30.55 -12.62
N GLY A 21 -35.57 29.54 -13.50
CA GLY A 21 -34.34 29.05 -14.11
C GLY A 21 -34.64 28.11 -15.27
N LEU A 22 -35.44 28.58 -16.25
CA LEU A 22 -35.58 27.95 -17.56
C LEU A 22 -34.22 28.02 -18.27
N HIS A 23 -33.58 26.87 -18.49
CA HIS A 23 -32.57 26.70 -19.54
C HIS A 23 -32.83 25.38 -20.27
N GLU A 24 -33.38 25.56 -21.46
CA GLU A 24 -33.24 24.80 -22.71
C GLU A 24 -32.83 23.31 -22.66
N PRO A 25 -33.65 22.41 -23.21
CA PRO A 25 -33.19 21.10 -23.67
C PRO A 25 -32.44 21.26 -25.00
N GLY A 26 -31.12 21.15 -24.94
CA GLY A 26 -30.24 21.04 -26.10
C GLY A 26 -30.56 19.77 -26.90
N THR A 27 -31.14 19.98 -28.07
CA THR A 27 -31.35 19.02 -29.14
C THR A 27 -30.07 18.26 -29.49
N SER A 28 -30.08 16.95 -29.32
CA SER A 28 -29.06 16.06 -29.90
C SER A 28 -29.25 16.01 -31.42
N PRO A 29 -28.18 16.20 -32.22
CA PRO A 29 -28.28 16.07 -33.66
C PRO A 29 -28.46 14.61 -34.07
N THR A 30 -29.55 14.37 -34.80
CA THR A 30 -29.81 13.20 -35.61
C THR A 30 -28.75 13.10 -36.70
N THR A 31 -27.85 12.13 -36.60
CA THR A 31 -26.97 11.74 -37.71
C THR A 31 -27.65 10.62 -38.49
N GLU A 32 -28.32 11.00 -39.57
CA GLU A 32 -28.72 10.09 -40.66
C GLU A 32 -27.53 9.87 -41.61
N GLY A 33 -27.43 8.65 -42.16
CA GLY A 33 -26.42 8.24 -43.16
C GLY A 33 -25.19 7.64 -42.49
N GLU A 34 -24.80 6.39 -42.74
CA GLU A 34 -24.53 5.83 -44.06
C GLU A 34 -24.53 4.30 -43.97
N LYS A 35 -25.21 3.64 -44.92
CA LYS A 35 -25.19 2.18 -45.12
C LYS A 35 -23.86 1.81 -45.77
N ASP A 36 -22.96 1.20 -45.00
CA ASP A 36 -21.78 0.55 -45.56
C ASP A 36 -22.10 -0.93 -45.88
N PRO A 37 -21.86 -1.41 -47.13
CA PRO A 37 -22.10 -2.78 -47.51
C PRO A 37 -21.03 -3.72 -46.95
N SER A 38 -21.48 -4.70 -46.18
CA SER A 38 -20.69 -5.83 -45.69
C SER A 38 -20.09 -6.65 -46.85
N LEU A 39 -18.80 -6.46 -47.10
CA LEU A 39 -17.98 -7.38 -47.91
C LEU A 39 -17.58 -8.60 -47.07
N PRO A 40 -17.81 -9.84 -47.56
CA PRO A 40 -17.36 -11.04 -46.87
C PRO A 40 -15.84 -11.20 -46.99
N LEU A 41 -15.12 -11.12 -45.87
CA LEU A 41 -13.71 -11.47 -45.80
C LEU A 41 -13.53 -13.00 -45.90
N PRO A 42 -12.54 -13.49 -46.66
CA PRO A 42 -12.26 -14.92 -46.76
C PRO A 42 -11.69 -15.48 -45.43
N PRO A 43 -11.87 -16.78 -45.16
CA PRO A 43 -11.37 -17.41 -43.95
C PRO A 43 -9.83 -17.38 -43.94
N TYR A 44 -9.26 -16.70 -42.95
CA TYR A 44 -7.85 -16.80 -42.62
C TYR A 44 -7.58 -18.17 -41.99
N SER A 45 -6.92 -19.04 -42.75
CA SER A 45 -6.34 -20.28 -42.24
C SER A 45 -5.15 -19.95 -41.35
N SER A 46 -5.37 -19.92 -40.04
CA SER A 46 -4.30 -19.98 -39.03
C SER A 46 -3.63 -21.36 -39.08
N SER A 47 -2.52 -21.47 -39.81
CA SER A 47 -1.69 -22.68 -39.89
C SER A 47 -0.20 -22.31 -39.99
N SER A 48 0.31 -21.51 -39.05
CA SER A 48 1.74 -21.16 -39.00
C SER A 48 2.32 -21.00 -37.58
N GLY A 49 1.51 -21.15 -36.52
CA GLY A 49 1.97 -20.98 -35.14
C GLY A 49 2.64 -22.23 -34.54
N ASP A 50 2.25 -23.42 -34.98
CA ASP A 50 2.69 -24.68 -34.33
C ASP A 50 4.07 -25.17 -34.78
N GLU A 51 4.55 -24.76 -35.96
CA GLU A 51 5.87 -25.19 -36.45
C GLU A 51 7.03 -24.53 -35.69
N LEU A 52 6.87 -23.28 -35.24
CA LEU A 52 7.89 -22.59 -34.44
C LEU A 52 8.02 -23.17 -33.04
N ASN A 53 6.90 -23.53 -32.40
CA ASN A 53 6.92 -24.21 -31.09
C ASN A 53 7.54 -25.61 -31.18
N ARG A 54 7.36 -26.29 -32.33
CA ARG A 54 7.97 -27.60 -32.54
C ARG A 54 9.49 -27.51 -32.78
N LEU A 55 9.96 -26.47 -33.49
CA LEU A 55 11.38 -26.21 -33.67
C LEU A 55 12.09 -25.75 -32.38
N LEU A 56 11.40 -25.04 -31.50
CA LEU A 56 11.94 -24.65 -30.18
C LEU A 56 12.02 -25.84 -29.22
N ALA A 57 11.03 -26.74 -29.25
CA ALA A 57 11.04 -27.95 -28.41
C ALA A 57 12.15 -28.95 -28.82
N GLU A 58 12.51 -29.04 -30.10
CA GLU A 58 13.60 -29.90 -30.58
C GLU A 58 15.01 -29.31 -30.34
N SER A 59 15.12 -28.02 -30.01
CA SER A 59 16.40 -27.34 -29.77
C SER A 59 16.95 -27.46 -28.35
N ILE A 60 16.16 -27.94 -27.38
CA ILE A 60 16.63 -28.12 -25.99
C ILE A 60 17.31 -29.48 -25.88
N THR A 61 18.47 -29.60 -26.54
CA THR A 61 19.36 -30.73 -26.32
C THR A 61 20.07 -30.50 -24.99
N GLN A 62 19.79 -31.36 -24.03
CA GLN A 62 20.34 -31.38 -22.68
C GLN A 62 21.86 -31.09 -22.71
N PRO A 63 22.36 -29.98 -22.13
CA PRO A 63 23.79 -29.69 -22.15
C PRO A 63 24.53 -30.83 -21.47
N ALA A 64 25.60 -31.32 -22.11
CA ALA A 64 26.46 -32.34 -21.54
C ALA A 64 26.91 -31.88 -20.14
N PRO A 65 26.83 -32.76 -19.13
CA PRO A 65 27.18 -32.39 -17.75
C PRO A 65 28.61 -31.87 -17.69
N ASP A 66 28.77 -30.70 -17.08
CA ASP A 66 30.05 -30.02 -16.91
C ASP A 66 31.03 -30.93 -16.14
N PRO A 67 32.17 -31.34 -16.72
CA PRO A 67 33.12 -32.25 -16.07
C PRO A 67 33.82 -31.63 -14.85
N PHE A 68 33.67 -30.32 -14.60
CA PHE A 68 34.27 -29.65 -13.44
C PHE A 68 33.36 -29.61 -12.20
N LEU A 69 32.07 -29.90 -12.34
CA LEU A 69 31.16 -30.04 -11.22
C LEU A 69 31.04 -31.53 -10.88
N GLY A 70 31.94 -31.98 -10.01
CA GLY A 70 31.94 -33.34 -9.49
C GLY A 70 30.54 -33.78 -9.08
N ALA A 71 30.17 -34.99 -9.49
CA ALA A 71 28.87 -35.61 -9.25
C ALA A 71 28.49 -35.50 -7.76
N PHE A 72 27.60 -34.56 -7.44
CA PHE A 72 26.87 -34.61 -6.18
C PHE A 72 25.86 -35.75 -6.32
N SER A 73 26.25 -36.94 -5.88
CA SER A 73 25.34 -38.06 -5.68
C SER A 73 24.23 -37.62 -4.74
N THR A 74 23.09 -37.24 -5.33
CA THR A 74 21.84 -37.13 -4.62
C THR A 74 21.36 -38.56 -4.40
N THR A 75 21.98 -39.23 -3.43
CA THR A 75 21.45 -40.47 -2.88
C THR A 75 20.21 -40.08 -2.10
N GLU A 76 19.08 -40.07 -2.80
CA GLU A 76 17.75 -40.01 -2.24
C GLU A 76 17.61 -41.17 -1.23
N PRO A 77 17.42 -40.88 0.08
CA PRO A 77 17.24 -41.94 1.05
C PRO A 77 15.87 -42.58 0.81
N GLU A 78 15.92 -43.84 0.39
CA GLU A 78 14.80 -44.78 0.32
C GLU A 78 13.92 -44.65 1.58
N PRO A 79 12.61 -44.43 1.44
CA PRO A 79 11.71 -44.29 2.58
C PRO A 79 11.63 -45.63 3.32
N ARG A 80 12.30 -45.72 4.47
CA ARG A 80 12.12 -46.81 5.42
C ARG A 80 10.66 -46.86 5.86
N LEU A 81 9.99 -47.96 5.49
CA LEU A 81 8.73 -48.41 6.05
C LEU A 81 8.86 -48.48 7.58
N VAL A 82 8.21 -47.55 8.26
CA VAL A 82 8.02 -47.59 9.71
C VAL A 82 6.98 -48.68 10.00
N PRO A 83 7.28 -49.66 10.87
CA PRO A 83 6.30 -50.68 11.26
C PRO A 83 5.12 -50.04 11.98
N GLU A 84 3.93 -50.46 11.54
CA GLU A 84 2.61 -50.16 12.06
C GLU A 84 2.56 -50.37 13.60
N PRO A 85 2.21 -49.34 14.40
CA PRO A 85 2.05 -49.52 15.84
C PRO A 85 0.81 -50.37 16.11
N GLU A 86 1.03 -51.49 16.80
CA GLU A 86 0.00 -52.39 17.31
C GLU A 86 -1.06 -51.59 18.11
N LEU A 87 -2.31 -51.73 17.69
CA LEU A 87 -3.50 -51.23 18.38
C LEU A 87 -3.55 -51.79 19.82
N PRO A 88 -3.80 -50.95 20.84
CA PRO A 88 -4.14 -51.44 22.17
C PRO A 88 -5.52 -52.13 22.14
N PRO A 89 -5.72 -53.19 22.95
CA PRO A 89 -6.96 -53.94 23.00
C PRO A 89 -8.15 -53.11 23.51
N ASP A 90 -9.32 -53.38 22.94
CA ASP A 90 -10.61 -52.76 23.22
C ASP A 90 -10.91 -52.63 24.74
N PRO A 91 -11.35 -51.46 25.21
CA PRO A 91 -11.93 -51.34 26.54
C PRO A 91 -13.30 -52.03 26.57
N VAL A 92 -13.34 -53.09 27.37
CA VAL A 92 -14.52 -53.80 27.85
C VAL A 92 -15.70 -52.86 28.12
N GLU A 93 -16.83 -53.12 27.45
CA GLU A 93 -18.14 -52.55 27.75
C GLU A 93 -18.55 -52.85 29.21
N PRO A 94 -18.85 -51.84 30.04
CA PRO A 94 -19.71 -52.04 31.19
C PRO A 94 -21.17 -51.84 30.77
N SER A 95 -21.82 -52.98 30.56
CA SER A 95 -23.22 -53.28 30.89
C SER A 95 -24.00 -52.15 31.58
N SER A 96 -25.09 -51.75 30.92
CA SER A 96 -26.22 -51.03 31.51
C SER A 96 -26.72 -51.69 32.80
N PRO A 97 -27.14 -50.89 33.79
CA PRO A 97 -28.29 -51.25 34.59
C PRO A 97 -29.45 -50.26 34.37
N GLU A 98 -30.60 -50.88 34.14
CA GLU A 98 -31.93 -50.30 34.21
C GLU A 98 -32.19 -49.52 35.50
N ALA A 99 -33.07 -48.53 35.37
CA ALA A 99 -34.11 -48.14 36.32
C ALA A 99 -33.70 -47.88 37.78
N SER A 100 -33.85 -46.61 38.21
CA SER A 100 -34.81 -46.27 39.25
C SER A 100 -35.02 -44.76 39.36
N ALA A 101 -36.28 -44.37 39.25
CA ALA A 101 -36.79 -43.10 39.71
C ALA A 101 -36.65 -43.00 41.23
N LEU A 102 -36.25 -41.84 41.75
CA LEU A 102 -36.65 -41.35 43.07
C LEU A 102 -36.28 -39.86 43.23
N VAL A 103 -37.33 -39.05 43.26
CA VAL A 103 -37.57 -37.91 44.17
C VAL A 103 -36.36 -37.45 45.00
N SER A 104 -35.94 -36.19 44.80
CA SER A 104 -35.55 -35.32 45.90
C SER A 104 -35.69 -33.85 45.52
N ALA A 105 -36.64 -33.21 46.20
CA ALA A 105 -36.76 -31.77 46.28
C ALA A 105 -35.55 -31.18 47.02
N PHE A 106 -34.96 -30.12 46.47
CA PHE A 106 -34.08 -29.22 47.22
C PHE A 106 -34.67 -27.80 47.23
N PRO A 107 -34.67 -27.13 48.40
CA PRO A 107 -35.30 -25.83 48.62
C PRO A 107 -34.45 -24.65 48.13
N PRO A 108 -35.05 -23.46 47.98
CA PRO A 108 -34.33 -22.23 47.64
C PRO A 108 -33.59 -21.68 48.87
N SER A 109 -32.27 -21.59 48.78
CA SER A 109 -31.44 -20.87 49.75
C SER A 109 -31.39 -19.38 49.41
N ASN A 110 -31.70 -18.58 50.43
CA ASN A 110 -31.68 -17.12 50.51
C ASN A 110 -30.41 -16.46 49.95
N PRO A 111 -30.53 -15.22 49.42
CA PRO A 111 -29.39 -14.33 49.21
C PRO A 111 -28.96 -13.73 50.56
N GLU A 112 -27.75 -14.06 50.98
CA GLU A 112 -27.08 -13.43 52.11
C GLU A 112 -26.65 -12.02 51.71
N VAL A 113 -27.14 -11.06 52.49
CA VAL A 113 -26.85 -9.63 52.43
C VAL A 113 -25.39 -9.42 52.84
N LEU A 114 -24.52 -9.11 51.88
CA LEU A 114 -23.19 -8.57 52.17
C LEU A 114 -23.34 -7.09 52.52
N GLU A 115 -23.42 -6.81 53.82
CA GLU A 115 -23.24 -5.48 54.39
C GLU A 115 -21.81 -4.97 54.10
N LEU A 116 -21.72 -3.88 53.33
CA LEU A 116 -20.50 -3.10 53.22
C LEU A 116 -20.30 -2.26 54.50
N PRO A 117 -19.08 -2.19 55.07
CA PRO A 117 -18.80 -1.30 56.19
C PRO A 117 -18.81 0.18 55.73
N PRO A 118 -19.45 1.10 56.48
CA PRO A 118 -19.37 2.52 56.21
C PRO A 118 -18.14 3.11 56.87
N GLY A 119 -17.29 3.79 56.09
CA GLY A 119 -16.31 4.71 56.67
C GLY A 119 -14.95 4.68 56.00
N LEU A 120 -14.84 5.34 54.84
CA LEU A 120 -13.59 6.01 54.46
C LEU A 120 -13.92 7.40 53.90
N ASN A 121 -13.49 8.39 54.65
CA ASN A 121 -13.56 9.82 54.37
C ASN A 121 -12.77 10.18 53.11
N PRO A 122 -13.31 10.98 52.17
CA PRO A 122 -12.52 11.63 51.14
C PRO A 122 -12.00 12.98 51.65
N SER A 123 -10.91 12.97 52.42
CA SER A 123 -10.22 14.20 52.85
C SER A 123 -8.70 13.99 52.87
N SER A 124 -8.09 13.89 51.69
CA SER A 124 -6.67 14.20 51.50
C SER A 124 -6.50 14.92 50.17
N ARG A 125 -6.71 16.23 50.24
CA ARG A 125 -6.31 17.21 49.26
C ARG A 125 -4.79 17.42 49.42
N GLU A 126 -3.99 16.57 48.78
CA GLU A 126 -2.58 16.90 48.57
C GLU A 126 -2.48 17.91 47.43
N GLN A 127 -2.05 19.11 47.81
CA GLN A 127 -1.61 20.18 46.92
C GLN A 127 -0.40 19.67 46.12
N LEU A 128 -0.58 19.50 44.81
CA LEU A 128 0.54 19.53 43.86
C LEU A 128 0.74 20.97 43.35
N PRO A 129 2.00 21.40 43.19
CA PRO A 129 2.34 22.78 42.86
C PRO A 129 1.92 23.12 41.43
N SER A 130 1.17 24.20 41.34
CA SER A 130 1.00 25.01 40.14
C SER A 130 2.28 25.81 39.88
N GLU A 131 2.91 25.57 38.73
CA GLU A 131 3.51 26.54 37.78
C GLU A 131 4.68 25.90 37.02
N SER A 132 4.60 25.93 35.68
CA SER A 132 5.71 26.26 34.76
C SER A 132 5.42 25.74 33.35
N GLY A 133 5.01 26.67 32.48
CA GLY A 133 5.30 26.84 31.04
C GLY A 133 5.48 25.66 30.06
N PRO A 134 5.19 25.89 28.76
CA PRO A 134 5.42 24.91 27.70
C PRO A 134 6.93 24.80 27.40
N ALA A 135 7.59 23.80 27.98
CA ALA A 135 8.94 23.44 27.63
C ALA A 135 8.91 22.65 26.31
N GLY A 136 9.25 23.36 25.23
CA GLY A 136 9.52 22.78 23.92
C GLY A 136 10.73 21.86 23.94
N SER A 137 10.70 20.87 23.06
CA SER A 137 11.63 19.77 22.85
C SER A 137 13.02 20.16 22.32
N PHE A 138 13.57 21.33 22.66
CA PHE A 138 14.86 21.81 22.16
C PHE A 138 16.03 21.74 23.16
N ASP A 139 15.77 21.51 24.45
CA ASP A 139 16.84 21.43 25.47
C ASP A 139 17.68 20.15 25.39
N ALA A 140 17.19 19.08 24.76
CA ALA A 140 17.96 17.85 24.58
C ALA A 140 19.15 18.03 23.62
N LEU A 141 19.07 18.98 22.68
CA LEU A 141 20.17 19.28 21.74
C LEU A 141 21.23 20.21 22.37
N LEU A 142 20.83 21.09 23.29
CA LEU A 142 21.76 21.93 24.05
C LEU A 142 22.61 21.11 25.04
N ALA A 143 22.04 20.04 25.62
CA ALA A 143 22.79 19.12 26.47
C ALA A 143 23.83 18.28 25.69
N LEU A 144 23.57 17.99 24.41
CA LEU A 144 24.53 17.28 23.55
C LEU A 144 25.68 18.19 23.09
N ALA A 145 25.39 19.48 22.83
CA ALA A 145 26.41 20.47 22.48
C ALA A 145 27.42 20.68 23.63
N ALA A 146 26.96 20.66 24.88
CA ALA A 146 27.83 20.80 26.07
C ALA A 146 28.83 19.64 26.26
N LEU A 147 28.55 18.45 25.69
CA LEU A 147 29.48 17.30 25.75
C LEU A 147 30.57 17.33 24.68
N THR A 148 30.41 18.16 23.65
CA THR A 148 31.37 18.25 22.52
C THR A 148 32.50 19.24 22.74
N GLY A 149 32.49 19.98 23.85
CA GLY A 149 33.58 20.90 24.21
C GLY A 149 33.81 22.06 23.22
N LEU A 150 32.83 22.35 22.36
CA LEU A 150 32.86 23.51 21.48
C LEU A 150 32.27 24.71 22.23
N ASP A 151 33.14 25.49 22.84
CA ASP A 151 32.83 26.78 23.48
C ASP A 151 32.58 27.85 22.40
N PRO A 152 31.35 28.40 22.25
CA PRO A 152 31.06 29.46 21.29
C PRO A 152 31.26 30.83 21.93
N SER A 153 32.48 31.15 22.35
CA SER A 153 32.78 32.42 23.02
C SER A 153 34.15 32.99 22.64
N GLU A 154 34.44 33.19 21.35
CA GLU A 154 35.49 34.15 20.96
C GLU A 154 35.27 34.71 19.54
N PRO A 155 34.95 36.01 19.37
CA PRO A 155 35.00 36.66 18.08
C PRO A 155 36.44 37.03 17.72
N SER A 156 37.12 36.12 17.01
CA SER A 156 38.40 36.41 16.34
C SER A 156 38.15 37.03 14.95
N PRO A 157 38.94 38.02 14.51
CA PRO A 157 38.73 38.73 13.25
C PRO A 157 39.02 37.81 12.06
N VAL A 158 38.05 37.70 11.16
CA VAL A 158 38.16 36.90 9.94
C VAL A 158 39.15 37.54 8.99
N GLU A 159 40.32 36.92 8.90
CA GLU A 159 41.29 37.12 7.84
C GLU A 159 40.74 36.47 6.56
N SER A 160 40.62 37.31 5.52
CA SER A 160 40.15 36.99 4.18
C SER A 160 41.04 35.96 3.49
N VAL A 161 40.50 34.78 3.16
CA VAL A 161 41.16 33.81 2.27
C VAL A 161 40.17 33.21 1.26
N ALA A 162 40.41 33.59 0.02
CA ALA A 162 40.18 32.86 -1.24
C ALA A 162 38.79 32.28 -1.52
N GLU A 163 37.98 33.14 -2.10
CA GLU A 163 36.84 32.88 -2.97
C GLU A 163 37.26 32.00 -4.17
N PHE A 164 36.86 30.73 -4.17
CA PHE A 164 37.01 29.84 -5.33
C PHE A 164 35.82 30.07 -6.28
N GLN A 165 35.92 31.11 -7.11
CA GLN A 165 34.97 31.36 -8.20
C GLN A 165 35.23 30.36 -9.33
N VAL A 166 34.25 29.50 -9.63
CA VAL A 166 34.20 28.73 -10.87
C VAL A 166 33.49 29.58 -11.92
N PRO A 167 34.15 30.00 -13.01
CA PRO A 167 33.49 30.78 -14.06
C PRO A 167 32.87 29.83 -15.10
N LEU A 168 31.55 29.68 -15.07
CA LEU A 168 30.80 29.06 -16.17
C LEU A 168 30.00 30.14 -16.92
N ALA A 169 30.70 30.97 -17.69
CA ALA A 169 30.10 31.86 -18.67
C ALA A 169 30.21 31.23 -20.06
N ILE A 170 29.20 30.45 -20.45
CA ILE A 170 29.02 30.04 -21.85
C ILE A 170 28.36 31.22 -22.56
N ARG A 171 29.20 32.04 -23.18
CA ARG A 171 28.80 33.13 -24.10
C ARG A 171 28.57 32.48 -25.48
N LEU A 172 27.31 32.37 -25.92
CA LEU A 172 26.98 32.13 -27.33
C LEU A 172 27.14 33.47 -28.07
N ASP A 173 28.29 33.67 -28.70
CA ASP A 173 28.45 34.68 -29.75
C ASP A 173 28.01 34.06 -31.09
N GLY A 174 26.94 34.59 -31.67
CA GLY A 174 26.52 34.30 -33.03
C GLY A 174 27.21 35.25 -34.02
N PRO A 175 27.75 34.78 -35.15
CA PRO A 175 28.23 35.66 -36.20
C PRO A 175 27.07 36.10 -37.12
N SER A 176 27.00 37.42 -37.30
CA SER A 176 26.17 38.17 -38.23
C SER A 176 26.53 37.93 -39.71
N PRO A 177 25.62 38.25 -40.66
CA PRO A 177 25.83 38.03 -42.09
C PRO A 177 26.46 39.24 -42.78
N PRO A 178 27.32 39.06 -43.79
CA PRO A 178 27.66 40.13 -44.73
C PRO A 178 27.01 39.91 -46.10
N LYS A 179 26.03 40.78 -46.34
CA LYS A 179 25.77 41.64 -47.50
C LYS A 179 26.55 41.38 -48.82
N THR A 180 25.74 41.31 -49.87
CA THR A 180 25.93 41.30 -51.33
C THR A 180 26.74 42.48 -51.92
N GLY A 181 27.44 42.21 -53.03
CA GLY A 181 28.00 43.17 -54.00
C GLY A 181 29.15 42.50 -54.77
N ASP A 182 28.92 41.85 -55.92
CA ASP A 182 28.87 42.41 -57.29
C ASP A 182 30.27 42.81 -57.83
N SER A 183 30.84 41.97 -58.72
CA SER A 183 31.78 42.32 -59.81
C SER A 183 32.13 41.06 -60.61
N VAL A 184 31.96 41.17 -61.93
CA VAL A 184 32.13 40.18 -63.01
C VAL A 184 33.60 40.21 -63.53
N PRO A 185 33.94 39.56 -64.67
CA PRO A 185 34.65 38.28 -64.88
C PRO A 185 36.15 38.44 -65.22
N ASP A 186 36.85 37.32 -65.45
CA ASP A 186 37.97 37.09 -66.42
C ASP A 186 38.62 35.74 -65.98
N GLU A 187 38.40 34.63 -66.70
CA GLU A 187 39.19 34.09 -67.82
C GLU A 187 40.68 33.83 -67.48
N ASP A 188 41.09 32.58 -67.78
CA ASP A 188 42.46 32.07 -67.88
C ASP A 188 43.21 31.93 -66.53
N ASP A 189 44.00 30.90 -66.22
CA ASP A 189 44.58 29.80 -66.98
C ASP A 189 45.23 28.85 -65.94
N GLU A 190 45.69 27.68 -66.39
CA GLU A 190 46.76 26.84 -65.78
C GLU A 190 46.40 26.09 -64.47
N GLU A 191 46.04 24.79 -64.52
CA GLU A 191 46.99 23.66 -64.57
C GLU A 191 48.21 23.84 -63.66
N ASP A 192 48.01 23.68 -62.35
CA ASP A 192 49.09 23.29 -61.44
C ASP A 192 48.63 22.14 -60.54
N ASP A 193 49.24 20.99 -60.81
CA ASP A 193 49.27 19.79 -59.98
C ASP A 193 49.93 20.08 -58.62
N GLU A 194 49.23 20.78 -57.73
CA GLU A 194 49.63 20.88 -56.33
C GLU A 194 49.13 19.66 -55.55
N GLU A 195 50.01 18.66 -55.54
CA GLU A 195 50.20 17.60 -54.55
C GLU A 195 49.62 17.99 -53.17
N LEU A 196 48.33 17.71 -52.96
CA LEU A 196 47.63 17.97 -51.71
C LEU A 196 48.36 17.23 -50.58
N PRO A 197 48.98 17.91 -49.61
CA PRO A 197 49.52 17.23 -48.46
C PRO A 197 48.34 16.52 -47.80
N HIS A 198 48.45 15.20 -47.64
CA HIS A 198 47.51 14.38 -46.90
C HIS A 198 47.26 15.01 -45.54
N ARG A 199 46.24 15.87 -45.50
CA ARG A 199 45.81 16.65 -44.35
C ARG A 199 45.47 15.62 -43.31
N GLY A 200 46.39 15.45 -42.36
CA GLY A 200 46.33 14.46 -41.30
C GLY A 200 44.96 14.52 -40.67
N ARG A 201 44.08 13.65 -41.14
CA ARG A 201 42.72 13.48 -40.68
C ARG A 201 42.88 13.19 -39.20
N SER A 202 42.55 14.19 -38.38
CA SER A 202 42.94 14.24 -36.98
C SER A 202 42.41 12.99 -36.28
N TRP A 203 43.29 12.00 -36.19
CA TRP A 203 43.09 10.73 -35.50
C TRP A 203 42.40 10.90 -34.13
N PRO A 204 42.76 11.91 -33.30
CA PRO A 204 42.02 12.17 -32.07
C PRO A 204 40.55 12.53 -32.29
N ASN A 205 40.20 13.29 -33.33
CA ASN A 205 38.80 13.60 -33.63
C ASN A 205 38.05 12.36 -34.12
N LEU A 206 38.68 11.51 -34.92
CA LEU A 206 38.10 10.23 -35.35
C LEU A 206 37.83 9.30 -34.15
N LEU A 207 38.76 9.23 -33.19
CA LEU A 207 38.56 8.47 -31.95
C LEU A 207 37.42 9.05 -31.10
N LEU A 208 37.34 10.38 -30.98
CA LEU A 208 36.28 11.04 -30.22
C LEU A 208 34.89 10.81 -30.85
N PHE A 209 34.77 10.94 -32.17
CA PHE A 209 33.52 10.65 -32.89
C PHE A 209 33.13 9.17 -32.79
N SER A 210 34.11 8.26 -32.87
CA SER A 210 33.86 6.82 -32.68
C SER A 210 33.34 6.51 -31.27
N TYR A 211 33.98 7.09 -30.25
CA TYR A 211 33.58 6.88 -28.86
C TYR A 211 32.19 7.48 -28.56
N ALA A 212 31.94 8.72 -29.00
CA ALA A 212 30.64 9.37 -28.83
C ALA A 212 29.51 8.58 -29.53
N SER A 213 29.79 8.01 -30.70
CA SER A 213 28.85 7.13 -31.42
C SER A 213 28.58 5.83 -30.66
N ALA A 214 29.63 5.18 -30.10
CA ALA A 214 29.47 3.95 -29.32
C ALA A 214 28.65 4.16 -28.04
N VAL A 215 28.89 5.28 -27.32
CA VAL A 215 28.14 5.60 -26.09
C VAL A 215 26.68 5.92 -26.39
N THR A 216 26.40 6.68 -27.45
CA THR A 216 25.02 7.00 -27.84
C THR A 216 24.27 5.75 -28.31
N LEU A 217 24.91 4.86 -29.08
CA LEU A 217 24.34 3.55 -29.42
C LEU A 217 24.13 2.66 -28.20
N GLY A 218 25.04 2.67 -27.23
CA GLY A 218 24.89 1.94 -25.97
C GLY A 218 23.72 2.44 -25.13
N LEU A 219 23.56 3.76 -24.99
CA LEU A 219 22.42 4.37 -24.30
C LEU A 219 21.10 4.10 -25.03
N LEU A 220 21.09 4.22 -26.36
CA LEU A 220 19.93 3.88 -27.19
C LEU A 220 19.59 2.40 -27.04
N TRP A 221 20.59 1.51 -27.04
CA TRP A 221 20.41 0.07 -26.82
C TRP A 221 19.86 -0.23 -25.42
N VAL A 222 20.33 0.43 -24.37
CA VAL A 222 19.78 0.27 -23.02
C VAL A 222 18.33 0.76 -22.95
N LEU A 223 18.02 1.90 -23.58
CA LEU A 223 16.66 2.44 -23.71
C LEU A 223 15.72 1.49 -24.49
N PHE A 224 16.21 0.87 -25.57
CA PHE A 224 15.43 -0.05 -26.39
C PHE A 224 15.36 -1.48 -25.81
N SER A 225 16.43 -1.97 -25.20
CA SER A 225 16.50 -3.31 -24.60
C SER A 225 15.77 -3.36 -23.27
N GLY A 226 15.79 -2.28 -22.49
CA GLY A 226 14.92 -2.12 -21.32
C GLY A 226 13.43 -2.12 -21.68
N ARG A 227 13.07 -1.84 -22.94
CA ARG A 227 11.71 -2.00 -23.46
C ARG A 227 11.45 -3.40 -24.05
N LYS A 228 12.40 -3.96 -24.82
CA LYS A 228 12.20 -5.25 -25.52
C LYS A 228 12.34 -6.51 -24.67
N LEU A 229 13.02 -6.46 -23.52
CA LEU A 229 13.03 -7.59 -22.57
C LEU A 229 11.69 -7.79 -21.84
N ARG A 230 10.68 -6.96 -22.13
CA ARG A 230 9.34 -7.07 -21.54
C ARG A 230 8.28 -7.56 -22.53
N GLU A 231 8.66 -7.93 -23.75
CA GLU A 231 7.72 -8.11 -24.87
C GLU A 231 7.75 -9.50 -25.51
N GLY A 232 8.46 -10.46 -24.92
CA GLY A 232 8.47 -11.86 -25.37
C GLY A 232 8.09 -12.80 -24.24
N GLU A 233 6.85 -13.31 -24.30
CA GLU A 233 6.36 -14.48 -23.56
C GLU A 233 5.88 -14.27 -22.12
N GLU A 234 4.95 -13.34 -21.93
CA GLU A 234 3.73 -13.64 -21.16
C GLU A 234 2.66 -12.60 -21.53
N ALA A 235 1.41 -13.05 -21.67
CA ALA A 235 0.27 -12.28 -22.17
C ALA A 235 0.17 -10.84 -21.62
N ASP A 236 -0.12 -9.91 -22.54
CA ASP A 236 -0.84 -8.64 -22.37
C ASP A 236 -1.17 -8.23 -20.92
N LEU A 237 -0.29 -7.46 -20.26
CA LEU A 237 -0.50 -7.07 -18.86
C LEU A 237 -0.30 -5.60 -18.51
N PHE A 238 -0.08 -4.68 -19.45
CA PHE A 238 -0.08 -3.25 -19.13
C PHE A 238 -0.58 -2.38 -20.28
N PRO A 239 -1.89 -2.02 -20.34
CA PRO A 239 -2.28 -0.87 -21.15
C PRO A 239 -1.60 0.38 -20.55
N ALA A 240 -1.11 1.23 -21.44
CA ALA A 240 -0.36 2.44 -21.15
C ALA A 240 -0.93 3.21 -19.93
N ALA A 241 -0.03 3.54 -19.01
CA ALA A 241 -0.27 4.35 -17.83
C ALA A 241 -0.45 5.84 -18.21
N GLU A 242 -1.45 6.15 -19.05
CA GLU A 242 -1.90 7.52 -19.25
C GLU A 242 -3.03 7.83 -18.26
N ASN A 243 -2.62 8.42 -17.14
CA ASN A 243 -3.22 9.63 -16.56
C ASN A 243 -4.75 9.76 -16.62
N ARG A 244 -5.47 8.91 -15.88
CA ARG A 244 -6.73 9.36 -15.27
C ARG A 244 -6.95 8.73 -13.91
N LEU A 245 -6.90 9.60 -12.91
CA LEU A 245 -7.22 9.42 -11.49
C LEU A 245 -8.69 9.02 -11.32
N ASP A 246 -9.04 7.78 -11.64
CA ASP A 246 -10.29 7.20 -11.16
C ASP A 246 -9.99 5.95 -10.33
N PRO A 247 -9.74 6.11 -9.01
CA PRO A 247 -9.48 4.99 -8.11
C PRO A 247 -10.64 3.99 -8.00
N GLY A 248 -11.82 4.29 -8.56
CA GLY A 248 -12.99 3.41 -8.54
C GLY A 248 -13.07 2.37 -9.66
N ARG A 249 -12.35 2.54 -10.78
CA ARG A 249 -12.69 1.80 -12.03
C ARG A 249 -11.81 0.62 -12.42
N ARG A 250 -10.70 0.35 -11.71
CA ARG A 250 -9.79 -0.78 -12.01
C ARG A 250 -10.01 -2.04 -11.17
N ALA A 251 -10.99 -2.05 -10.26
CA ALA A 251 -11.23 -3.20 -9.37
C ALA A 251 -11.80 -4.44 -10.10
N ASP A 252 -12.34 -4.27 -11.31
CA ASP A 252 -13.10 -5.33 -12.00
C ASP A 252 -12.33 -6.04 -13.12
N GLN A 253 -11.07 -5.68 -13.39
CA GLN A 253 -10.24 -6.42 -14.34
C GLN A 253 -9.80 -7.74 -13.70
N SER A 254 -10.51 -8.79 -14.09
CA SER A 254 -10.58 -10.13 -13.53
C SER A 254 -9.23 -10.86 -13.47
N ARG A 255 -8.36 -10.50 -12.53
CA ARG A 255 -7.39 -11.48 -12.03
C ARG A 255 -8.20 -12.56 -11.32
N LYS A 256 -7.98 -13.81 -11.72
CA LYS A 256 -8.58 -14.98 -11.08
C LYS A 256 -8.20 -14.93 -9.60
N TRP A 257 -9.14 -14.53 -8.76
CA TRP A 257 -8.94 -14.47 -7.32
C TRP A 257 -8.63 -15.88 -6.83
N VAL A 258 -7.41 -16.08 -6.32
CA VAL A 258 -7.03 -17.33 -5.66
C VAL A 258 -7.51 -17.21 -4.21
N PRO A 259 -8.33 -18.15 -3.71
CA PRO A 259 -8.74 -18.14 -2.33
C PRO A 259 -7.52 -18.12 -1.40
N PRO A 260 -7.48 -17.22 -0.41
CA PRO A 260 -6.37 -17.17 0.54
C PRO A 260 -6.31 -18.46 1.37
N LEU A 261 -5.11 -18.79 1.86
CA LEU A 261 -4.94 -19.89 2.80
C LEU A 261 -5.80 -19.64 4.06
N PRO A 262 -6.46 -20.67 4.63
CA PRO A 262 -7.19 -20.53 5.87
C PRO A 262 -6.28 -20.01 7.00
N ILE A 263 -6.80 -19.08 7.80
CA ILE A 263 -6.11 -18.55 8.98
C ILE A 263 -6.21 -19.59 10.09
N ALA A 264 -5.09 -19.85 10.77
CA ALA A 264 -5.08 -20.72 11.92
C ALA A 264 -5.92 -20.14 13.08
N GLU A 265 -6.54 -21.00 13.89
CA GLU A 265 -7.51 -20.57 14.91
C GLU A 265 -6.89 -19.69 16.01
N ASP A 266 -5.60 -19.86 16.25
CA ASP A 266 -4.77 -19.07 17.17
C ASP A 266 -4.42 -17.66 16.65
N HIS A 267 -4.75 -17.37 15.39
CA HIS A 267 -4.60 -16.05 14.75
C HIS A 267 -5.96 -15.38 14.47
N LEU A 268 -7.05 -15.98 14.99
CA LEU A 268 -8.41 -15.48 14.84
C LEU A 268 -8.94 -14.89 16.15
N THR A 269 -9.40 -13.64 16.09
CA THR A 269 -9.97 -12.94 17.26
C THR A 269 -11.31 -12.29 16.93
N LYS A 270 -12.01 -11.81 17.96
CA LYS A 270 -13.25 -11.01 17.87
C LYS A 270 -13.00 -9.59 18.36
N LEU A 271 -13.95 -8.70 18.10
CA LEU A 271 -13.92 -7.36 18.67
C LEU A 271 -13.88 -7.41 20.21
N GLY A 272 -13.02 -6.58 20.80
CA GLY A 272 -12.75 -6.49 22.24
C GLY A 272 -11.83 -7.57 22.81
N GLN A 273 -11.48 -8.61 22.04
CA GLN A 273 -10.66 -9.71 22.53
C GLN A 273 -9.19 -9.52 22.13
N PRO A 274 -8.26 -9.37 23.10
CA PRO A 274 -6.84 -9.29 22.80
C PRO A 274 -6.33 -10.65 22.29
N ILE A 275 -5.50 -10.61 21.25
CA ILE A 275 -4.81 -11.77 20.70
C ILE A 275 -3.32 -11.48 20.66
N ARG A 276 -2.51 -12.48 21.00
CA ARG A 276 -1.05 -12.36 20.95
C ARG A 276 -0.53 -13.13 19.75
N SER A 277 0.21 -12.48 18.87
CA SER A 277 1.02 -13.14 17.85
C SER A 277 2.46 -12.64 17.96
N GLY A 278 3.39 -13.57 18.20
CA GLY A 278 4.78 -13.29 18.48
C GLY A 278 4.97 -12.29 19.64
N SER A 279 5.65 -11.19 19.33
CA SER A 279 5.96 -10.08 20.24
C SER A 279 4.92 -8.96 20.21
N LEU A 280 3.77 -9.17 19.57
CA LEU A 280 2.70 -8.18 19.44
C LEU A 280 1.40 -8.69 20.08
N GLU A 281 0.78 -7.85 20.90
CA GLU A 281 -0.59 -8.04 21.37
C GLU A 281 -1.51 -7.06 20.61
N VAL A 282 -2.53 -7.61 19.97
CA VAL A 282 -3.47 -6.89 19.12
C VAL A 282 -4.85 -6.96 19.75
N THR A 283 -5.46 -5.80 20.02
CA THR A 283 -6.83 -5.73 20.54
C THR A 283 -7.70 -4.95 19.55
N PRO A 284 -8.54 -5.61 18.75
CA PRO A 284 -9.52 -4.93 17.92
C PRO A 284 -10.57 -4.29 18.83
N LEU A 285 -10.80 -3.00 18.73
CA LEU A 285 -11.67 -2.28 19.67
C LEU A 285 -13.08 -2.14 19.11
N THR A 286 -13.20 -1.49 17.96
CA THR A 286 -14.49 -1.10 17.39
C THR A 286 -14.40 -1.08 15.88
N ILE A 287 -15.52 -1.39 15.22
CA ILE A 287 -15.67 -1.21 13.78
C ILE A 287 -16.78 -0.20 13.49
N ALA A 288 -16.52 0.71 12.56
CA ALA A 288 -17.43 1.76 12.18
C ALA A 288 -17.54 1.90 10.66
N LEU A 289 -18.73 2.24 10.17
CA LEU A 289 -18.95 2.66 8.79
C LEU A 289 -18.94 4.19 8.74
N GLY A 290 -18.14 4.79 7.87
CA GLY A 290 -18.05 6.26 7.76
C GLY A 290 -17.30 6.74 6.51
N SER A 291 -17.18 8.06 6.37
CA SER A 291 -16.39 8.69 5.30
C SER A 291 -14.89 8.62 5.57
N VAL A 292 -14.10 8.46 4.52
CA VAL A 292 -12.64 8.53 4.60
C VAL A 292 -12.21 9.99 4.47
N GLU A 293 -11.35 10.43 5.37
CA GLU A 293 -10.72 11.75 5.32
C GLU A 293 -9.23 11.53 5.09
N LEU A 294 -8.69 12.27 4.12
CA LEU A 294 -7.29 12.26 3.79
C LEU A 294 -6.66 13.58 4.23
N GLU A 295 -5.42 13.48 4.69
CA GLU A 295 -4.59 14.59 5.18
C GLU A 295 -3.25 14.56 4.44
N GLN A 296 -2.79 15.71 3.96
CA GLN A 296 -1.53 15.79 3.22
C GLN A 296 -0.34 15.74 4.20
N THR A 297 0.66 14.91 3.91
CA THR A 297 1.78 14.66 4.83
C THR A 297 2.70 15.88 5.02
N PHE A 298 2.80 16.76 4.02
CA PHE A 298 3.70 17.91 4.03
C PHE A 298 3.04 19.22 4.48
N ASP A 299 1.72 19.31 4.36
CA ASP A 299 0.94 20.48 4.75
C ASP A 299 -0.25 20.00 5.59
N GLU A 300 -0.10 20.06 6.92
CA GLU A 300 -1.11 19.61 7.89
C GLU A 300 -2.46 20.35 7.74
N SER A 301 -2.53 21.38 6.89
CA SER A 301 -3.74 22.16 6.68
C SER A 301 -4.61 21.70 5.51
N GLU A 302 -4.11 20.84 4.62
CA GLU A 302 -4.88 20.36 3.47
C GLU A 302 -5.64 19.05 3.78
N TYR A 303 -6.97 19.14 3.72
CA TYR A 303 -7.87 18.00 3.88
C TYR A 303 -8.63 17.70 2.60
N ARG A 304 -8.76 16.41 2.29
CA ARG A 304 -9.55 15.93 1.15
C ARG A 304 -10.46 14.78 1.53
N GLY A 305 -11.66 14.75 0.95
CA GLY A 305 -12.55 13.59 1.05
C GLY A 305 -11.99 12.39 0.27
N GLY A 306 -11.85 11.24 0.93
CA GLY A 306 -11.46 9.96 0.34
C GLY A 306 -12.63 9.06 -0.09
N GLY A 307 -13.88 9.53 0.05
CA GLY A 307 -15.08 8.76 -0.27
C GLY A 307 -15.93 8.43 0.96
N ALA A 308 -17.09 7.82 0.73
CA ALA A 308 -18.08 7.51 1.76
C ALA A 308 -18.18 6.00 2.01
N ASN A 309 -18.89 5.62 3.07
CA ASN A 309 -19.28 4.23 3.35
C ASN A 309 -18.09 3.24 3.38
N ALA A 310 -16.94 3.66 3.89
CA ALA A 310 -15.81 2.77 4.16
C ALA A 310 -15.93 2.17 5.57
N LEU A 311 -15.50 0.92 5.73
CA LEU A 311 -15.31 0.32 7.04
C LEU A 311 -14.00 0.82 7.65
N LYS A 312 -14.06 1.20 8.93
CA LYS A 312 -12.94 1.63 9.75
C LYS A 312 -12.83 0.71 10.97
N LEU A 313 -11.74 -0.02 11.09
CA LEU A 313 -11.44 -0.85 12.25
C LEU A 313 -10.43 -0.12 13.14
N LYS A 314 -10.83 0.14 14.38
CA LYS A 314 -9.95 0.69 15.42
C LYS A 314 -9.22 -0.45 16.11
N VAL A 315 -7.89 -0.42 16.09
CA VAL A 315 -7.06 -1.47 16.68
C VAL A 315 -6.08 -0.87 17.66
N LYS A 316 -5.95 -1.47 18.84
CA LYS A 316 -4.84 -1.20 19.77
C LYS A 316 -3.73 -2.22 19.53
N LEU A 317 -2.53 -1.73 19.31
CA LEU A 317 -1.33 -2.51 19.09
C LEU A 317 -0.39 -2.28 20.27
N LYS A 318 0.07 -3.35 20.92
CA LYS A 318 0.98 -3.30 22.07
C LYS A 318 2.18 -4.20 21.82
N ASN A 319 3.38 -3.64 21.91
CA ASN A 319 4.61 -4.40 21.87
C ASN A 319 4.80 -5.08 23.23
N VAL A 320 4.79 -6.42 23.25
CA VAL A 320 4.96 -7.24 24.46
C VAL A 320 6.36 -7.86 24.54
N SER A 321 7.28 -7.47 23.66
CA SER A 321 8.70 -7.82 23.79
C SER A 321 9.34 -7.11 24.99
N SER A 322 10.50 -7.61 25.40
CA SER A 322 11.33 -7.02 26.46
C SER A 322 12.38 -6.06 25.94
N ASP A 323 12.83 -6.21 24.70
CA ASP A 323 14.07 -5.62 24.18
C ASP A 323 13.99 -5.17 22.71
N SER A 324 12.91 -5.50 22.01
CA SER A 324 12.83 -5.30 20.57
C SER A 324 11.97 -4.08 20.24
N ILE A 325 12.47 -3.19 19.38
CA ILE A 325 11.74 -2.05 18.84
C ILE A 325 11.38 -2.38 17.40
N PHE A 326 10.11 -2.24 17.03
CA PHE A 326 9.68 -2.47 15.64
C PHE A 326 8.39 -1.69 15.33
N VAL A 327 8.10 -1.52 14.03
CA VAL A 327 6.84 -0.95 13.53
C VAL A 327 5.85 -2.08 13.24
N PRO A 328 4.77 -2.25 14.02
CA PRO A 328 3.87 -3.38 13.82
C PRO A 328 3.02 -3.29 12.55
N LEU A 329 2.71 -2.06 12.12
CA LEU A 329 1.88 -1.78 10.95
C LEU A 329 2.75 -1.14 9.86
N ASP A 330 2.86 -1.79 8.72
CA ASP A 330 3.63 -1.29 7.58
C ASP A 330 2.68 -0.69 6.53
N GLU A 331 3.10 0.39 5.87
CA GLU A 331 2.33 1.00 4.79
C GLU A 331 2.17 0.01 3.63
N ALA A 332 3.22 -0.75 3.31
CA ALA A 332 3.21 -1.74 2.23
C ALA A 332 2.10 -2.79 2.41
N PHE A 333 1.86 -3.27 3.64
CA PHE A 333 0.84 -4.30 3.91
C PHE A 333 -0.60 -3.81 3.71
N LEU A 334 -0.82 -2.50 3.72
CA LEU A 334 -2.15 -1.89 3.53
C LEU A 334 -2.34 -1.30 2.14
N ARG A 335 -1.27 -0.75 1.57
CA ARG A 335 -1.28 0.08 0.36
C ARG A 335 -0.82 -0.68 -0.88
N GLU A 336 0.13 -1.59 -0.73
CA GLU A 336 0.75 -2.27 -1.86
C GLU A 336 -0.17 -3.38 -2.38
N ARG A 337 -0.59 -3.23 -3.63
CA ARG A 337 -1.22 -4.30 -4.42
C ARG A 337 -0.15 -4.90 -5.29
N ASP A 338 0.75 -5.64 -4.67
CA ASP A 338 1.73 -6.40 -5.43
C ASP A 338 1.02 -7.40 -6.34
N ARG A 339 1.75 -7.89 -7.36
CA ARG A 339 1.18 -8.75 -8.41
C ARG A 339 0.50 -10.03 -7.85
N GLY A 340 0.77 -10.40 -6.61
CA GLY A 340 0.22 -11.56 -5.90
C GLY A 340 -1.13 -11.35 -5.18
N GLY A 341 -1.69 -10.13 -5.18
CA GLY A 341 -2.92 -9.81 -4.46
C GLY A 341 -2.67 -9.06 -3.15
N PRO A 342 -3.71 -8.46 -2.55
CA PRO A 342 -3.57 -7.66 -1.34
C PRO A 342 -3.30 -8.55 -0.12
N ASP A 343 -2.30 -8.20 0.68
CA ASP A 343 -1.97 -8.88 1.93
C ASP A 343 -3.07 -8.72 3.00
N SER A 344 -3.71 -7.54 3.01
CA SER A 344 -4.79 -7.20 3.92
C SER A 344 -6.09 -6.94 3.14
N PHE A 345 -7.20 -7.52 3.60
CA PHE A 345 -8.52 -7.35 2.99
C PHE A 345 -9.61 -7.92 3.92
N ILE A 346 -10.86 -7.64 3.60
CA ILE A 346 -12.01 -8.19 4.33
C ILE A 346 -12.64 -9.31 3.49
N GLU A 347 -12.67 -10.51 4.06
CA GLU A 347 -13.42 -11.63 3.52
C GLU A 347 -14.91 -11.40 3.77
N SER A 348 -15.67 -11.25 2.67
CA SER A 348 -17.12 -11.22 2.67
C SER A 348 -17.65 -12.40 1.85
N ALA A 349 -18.72 -13.02 2.33
CA ALA A 349 -19.43 -14.03 1.55
C ALA A 349 -20.12 -13.42 0.31
N LYS A 350 -20.30 -12.10 0.29
CA LYS A 350 -21.01 -11.37 -0.78
C LYS A 350 -20.03 -10.55 -1.62
N GLY A 351 -19.89 -10.93 -2.89
CA GLY A 351 -19.18 -10.12 -3.88
C GLY A 351 -17.66 -10.10 -3.71
N GLY A 352 -17.06 -11.15 -3.16
CA GLY A 352 -15.61 -11.30 -3.07
C GLY A 352 -14.95 -10.43 -1.98
N PRO A 353 -13.61 -10.41 -1.93
CA PRO A 353 -12.84 -9.68 -0.92
C PRO A 353 -13.03 -8.17 -1.07
N ILE A 354 -13.23 -7.48 0.05
CA ILE A 354 -13.24 -6.02 0.09
C ILE A 354 -11.81 -5.57 0.37
N ALA A 355 -11.20 -4.87 -0.60
CA ALA A 355 -9.83 -4.39 -0.48
C ALA A 355 -9.68 -3.28 0.59
N MET A 356 -8.45 -3.08 1.06
CA MET A 356 -8.05 -1.89 1.81
C MET A 356 -8.17 -0.63 0.94
N TYR A 357 -8.20 0.53 1.60
CA TYR A 357 -8.26 1.81 0.92
C TYR A 357 -7.10 1.97 -0.08
N PRO A 358 -7.38 2.28 -1.36
CA PRO A 358 -6.37 2.28 -2.41
C PRO A 358 -5.53 3.57 -2.37
N LEU A 359 -4.54 3.60 -1.49
CA LEU A 359 -3.54 4.65 -1.41
C LEU A 359 -2.21 4.13 -1.94
N ALA A 360 -1.47 4.92 -2.72
CA ALA A 360 -0.11 4.53 -3.11
C ALA A 360 0.81 4.57 -1.88
N VAL A 361 1.83 3.70 -1.85
CA VAL A 361 2.85 3.72 -0.77
C VAL A 361 3.47 5.11 -0.68
N ASP A 362 3.94 5.65 -1.80
CA ASP A 362 4.54 7.00 -1.90
C ASP A 362 3.50 8.12 -2.05
N SER A 363 2.28 7.94 -1.56
CA SER A 363 1.26 8.99 -1.66
C SER A 363 1.58 10.13 -0.70
N GLU A 364 1.46 11.36 -1.18
CA GLU A 364 1.49 12.57 -0.35
C GLU A 364 0.27 12.68 0.59
N TRP A 365 -0.73 11.81 0.42
CA TRP A 365 -1.93 11.77 1.23
C TRP A 365 -1.85 10.60 2.21
N SER A 366 -2.27 10.84 3.44
CA SER A 366 -2.42 9.85 4.51
C SER A 366 -3.88 9.77 4.94
N ILE A 367 -4.29 8.65 5.53
CA ILE A 367 -5.64 8.50 6.07
C ILE A 367 -5.66 9.11 7.47
N ARG A 368 -6.57 10.06 7.72
CA ARG A 368 -6.63 10.78 9.00
C ARG A 368 -6.82 9.82 10.17
N GLY A 369 -5.91 9.90 11.14
CA GLY A 369 -5.89 9.05 12.33
C GLY A 369 -5.30 7.64 12.13
N GLN A 370 -4.86 7.31 10.92
CA GLN A 370 -4.01 6.14 10.68
C GLN A 370 -2.55 6.55 10.89
N THR A 371 -1.89 5.90 11.85
CA THR A 371 -0.49 6.17 12.17
C THR A 371 0.34 4.90 12.05
N PHE A 372 1.59 5.06 11.64
CA PHE A 372 2.60 4.01 11.50
C PHE A 372 3.75 4.34 12.44
N LYS A 373 3.63 3.90 13.70
CA LYS A 373 4.57 4.26 14.77
C LYS A 373 5.44 3.05 15.15
N GLU A 374 6.74 3.30 15.32
CA GLU A 374 7.64 2.39 16.04
C GLU A 374 7.16 2.22 17.48
N LEU A 375 7.15 0.99 17.98
CA LEU A 375 6.82 0.71 19.36
C LEU A 375 8.03 0.22 20.15
N GLN A 376 8.30 0.91 21.25
CA GLN A 376 9.22 0.45 22.28
C GLN A 376 8.65 -0.77 23.04
N PRO A 377 9.50 -1.59 23.68
CA PRO A 377 9.07 -2.65 24.59
C PRO A 377 8.03 -2.16 25.62
N GLY A 378 6.86 -2.81 25.65
CA GLY A 378 5.75 -2.46 26.55
C GLY A 378 4.87 -1.31 26.07
N GLU A 379 5.26 -0.57 25.03
CA GLU A 379 4.48 0.55 24.49
C GLU A 379 3.23 0.06 23.76
N SER A 380 2.17 0.87 23.79
CA SER A 380 0.97 0.62 23.00
C SER A 380 0.47 1.89 22.33
N TYR A 381 -0.11 1.74 21.15
CA TYR A 381 -0.81 2.81 20.44
C TYR A 381 -2.10 2.31 19.81
N VAL A 382 -2.94 3.24 19.38
CA VAL A 382 -4.22 2.94 18.73
C VAL A 382 -4.22 3.58 17.35
N THR A 383 -4.62 2.81 16.34
CA THR A 383 -4.64 3.24 14.94
C THR A 383 -5.90 2.74 14.24
N TRP A 384 -6.21 3.34 13.09
CA TRP A 384 -7.34 2.98 12.24
C TRP A 384 -6.88 2.22 11.00
N LEU A 385 -7.58 1.14 10.68
CA LEU A 385 -7.47 0.42 9.41
C LEU A 385 -8.72 0.70 8.59
N VAL A 386 -8.57 1.06 7.31
CA VAL A 386 -9.67 1.57 6.49
C VAL A 386 -9.81 0.76 5.21
N SER A 387 -11.02 0.30 4.93
CA SER A 387 -11.34 -0.39 3.67
C SER A 387 -11.49 0.58 2.51
N ALA A 388 -11.62 0.05 1.29
CA ALA A 388 -12.15 0.81 0.16
C ALA A 388 -13.53 1.46 0.51
N PRO A 389 -13.89 2.58 -0.14
CA PRO A 389 -15.21 3.20 0.01
C PRO A 389 -16.32 2.36 -0.62
N ASP A 390 -17.58 2.76 -0.37
CA ASP A 390 -18.79 2.20 -0.98
C ASP A 390 -18.99 0.69 -0.74
N VAL A 391 -18.67 0.23 0.47
CA VAL A 391 -18.73 -1.21 0.82
C VAL A 391 -20.03 -1.62 1.50
N SER A 392 -20.96 -0.69 1.73
CA SER A 392 -22.23 -0.93 2.42
C SER A 392 -23.03 -2.08 1.81
N ASP A 393 -23.03 -2.19 0.49
CA ASP A 393 -23.83 -3.18 -0.23
C ASP A 393 -23.18 -4.57 -0.25
N ARG A 394 -21.90 -4.64 0.13
CA ARG A 394 -21.07 -5.86 0.15
C ARG A 394 -20.93 -6.48 1.54
N LEU A 395 -21.52 -5.88 2.56
CA LEU A 395 -21.49 -6.42 3.93
C LEU A 395 -22.26 -7.74 3.99
N SER A 396 -21.63 -8.77 4.57
CA SER A 396 -22.27 -10.07 4.88
C SER A 396 -22.54 -10.19 6.38
N PRO A 397 -23.46 -11.08 6.82
CA PRO A 397 -23.78 -11.24 8.25
C PRO A 397 -22.57 -11.54 9.13
N GLN A 398 -21.60 -12.28 8.58
CA GLN A 398 -20.32 -12.56 9.20
C GLN A 398 -19.21 -12.23 8.20
N MET A 399 -18.16 -11.55 8.67
CA MET A 399 -17.01 -11.14 7.89
C MET A 399 -15.72 -11.40 8.69
N THR A 400 -14.60 -11.52 7.99
CA THR A 400 -13.27 -11.62 8.61
C THR A 400 -12.35 -10.58 8.01
N TRP A 401 -11.85 -9.65 8.82
CA TRP A 401 -10.80 -8.71 8.40
C TRP A 401 -9.45 -9.39 8.53
N ARG A 402 -8.79 -9.67 7.39
CA ARG A 402 -7.42 -10.16 7.35
C ARG A 402 -6.46 -8.99 7.35
N VAL A 403 -5.55 -8.97 8.30
CA VAL A 403 -4.58 -7.89 8.46
C VAL A 403 -3.20 -8.52 8.60
N ARG A 404 -2.31 -8.20 7.66
CA ARG A 404 -0.89 -8.56 7.78
C ARG A 404 -0.19 -7.52 8.65
N LEU A 405 0.56 -8.00 9.65
CA LEU A 405 1.27 -7.17 10.63
C LEU A 405 2.69 -7.71 10.84
N ARG A 406 3.61 -6.84 11.25
CA ARG A 406 4.90 -7.29 11.82
C ARG A 406 4.69 -7.66 13.28
N THR A 407 5.09 -8.88 13.64
CA THR A 407 4.96 -9.44 15.00
C THR A 407 6.32 -9.55 15.71
N GLY A 408 7.39 -9.12 15.04
CA GLY A 408 8.76 -9.00 15.54
C GLY A 408 9.62 -8.23 14.52
N ILE A 409 10.94 -8.23 14.70
CA ILE A 409 11.88 -7.51 13.81
C ILE A 409 11.81 -8.06 12.38
N ASP A 410 11.87 -9.38 12.24
CA ASP A 410 11.88 -10.09 10.95
C ASP A 410 10.70 -11.07 10.80
N GLN A 411 9.65 -10.88 11.60
CA GLN A 411 8.48 -11.76 11.61
C GLN A 411 7.24 -11.00 11.17
N THR A 412 6.56 -11.53 10.17
CA THR A 412 5.27 -11.03 9.70
C THR A 412 4.24 -12.13 9.79
N ASP A 413 3.01 -11.77 10.14
CA ASP A 413 1.93 -12.72 10.30
C ASP A 413 0.58 -12.11 9.88
N THR A 414 -0.40 -12.95 9.60
CA THR A 414 -1.75 -12.54 9.18
C THR A 414 -2.77 -12.86 10.25
N LEU A 415 -3.34 -11.81 10.85
CA LEU A 415 -4.41 -11.94 11.83
C LEU A 415 -5.78 -11.82 11.17
N GLY A 416 -6.75 -12.58 11.67
CA GLY A 416 -8.14 -12.50 11.27
C GLY A 416 -9.01 -11.92 12.39
N VAL A 417 -9.65 -10.77 12.14
CA VAL A 417 -10.64 -10.19 13.06
C VAL A 417 -12.04 -10.54 12.56
N ARG A 418 -12.73 -11.41 13.27
CA ARG A 418 -14.13 -11.79 12.99
C ARG A 418 -15.07 -10.76 13.60
N PHE A 419 -15.99 -10.27 12.79
CA PHE A 419 -17.04 -9.35 13.21
C PHE A 419 -18.34 -9.64 12.46
N ARG A 420 -19.44 -9.15 13.02
CA ARG A 420 -20.78 -9.25 12.41
C ARG A 420 -21.26 -7.90 11.91
N GLN A 421 -22.24 -7.92 11.00
CA GLN A 421 -22.80 -6.69 10.44
C GLN A 421 -23.49 -5.81 11.51
N ASP A 422 -24.10 -6.41 12.54
CA ASP A 422 -24.74 -5.71 13.66
C ASP A 422 -23.74 -5.03 14.61
N GLU A 423 -22.48 -5.46 14.61
CA GLU A 423 -21.38 -4.82 15.37
C GLU A 423 -20.83 -3.57 14.66
N VAL A 424 -21.22 -3.32 13.40
CA VAL A 424 -20.79 -2.16 12.63
C VAL A 424 -21.56 -0.92 13.07
N SER A 425 -20.92 -0.12 13.90
CA SER A 425 -21.45 1.19 14.31
C SER A 425 -21.50 2.15 13.12
N ARG A 426 -22.54 2.97 13.01
CA ARG A 426 -22.53 4.10 12.08
C ARG A 426 -21.85 5.25 12.78
N ALA A 427 -20.76 5.77 12.21
CA ALA A 427 -20.16 6.98 12.72
C ALA A 427 -21.17 8.13 12.57
N HIS A 428 -21.68 8.66 13.68
CA HIS A 428 -22.42 9.91 13.66
C HIS A 428 -21.44 11.01 13.27
N LYS A 429 -21.71 11.62 12.12
CA LYS A 429 -20.91 12.66 11.50
C LYS A 429 -20.92 13.94 12.33
#